data_AF-A0A7C8EQI0-F1
#
_entry.id   AF-A0A7C8EQI0-F1
#
_cell.length_a   1.000
_cell.length_b   1.000
_cell.length_c   1.000
_cell.angle_alpha   90.00
_cell.angle_beta   90.00
_cell.angle_gamma   90.00
#
_symmetry.space_group_name_H-M   'P 1'
#
loop_
_entity.id
_entity.type
_entity.pdbx_description
1 polymer ?
#
loop_
_entity_poly.entity_id
_entity_poly.type
_entity_poly.pdbx_seq_one_letter_code
_entity_poly.pdbx_strand_id
1 'polypeptide(L)'
;MDILRRFTDLITPPPFRRTPKPDYLPVLEGPTLASTLKPLLKELLTAPSMHDPSGQDCVSAIKELAQKKGFYLTAFEIRNRLDATPKMDDEGTPLHRDRGYVLAADLFLQHMHREIDAITTDPHPVGPKVFRGYCNEMIVCLLNGSNMQRVVEIPVLIVDKLLASAVEHFDKAGRCVQLAEQVVESALELVRYEFQLERIEGKRSSQIKAKDETSGTELEHPSSANDEGAVRYLEDLQSQVKRLINGVQQYETERTPSQKGQPIVPADLPDQAQHLHALLRIANSAQYLAFCAFVKERIGILLGSVQQKKAIEFLRSAAQDYEAQGDIERRLLLAKLWRARYARAHQHFLRAEDETGATRVQEKAGECAAP
;
A
#
# COMPACT_ATOMS: atom_id res chain seq x y z
N MET A 1 -31.52 -16.70 11.45
CA MET A 1 -31.88 -15.31 11.09
C MET A 1 -30.84 -14.26 11.56
N ASP A 2 -29.65 -14.65 12.06
CA ASP A 2 -28.67 -13.71 12.65
C ASP A 2 -27.35 -13.52 11.88
N ILE A 3 -27.17 -14.17 10.73
CA ILE A 3 -25.94 -14.05 9.91
C ILE A 3 -26.05 -12.86 8.93
N LEU A 4 -27.24 -12.64 8.35
CA LEU A 4 -27.47 -11.52 7.42
C LEU A 4 -27.43 -10.15 8.10
N ARG A 5 -27.75 -10.08 9.40
CA ARG A 5 -27.70 -8.84 10.18
C ARG A 5 -26.26 -8.37 10.47
N ARG A 6 -25.29 -9.30 10.50
CA ARG A 6 -23.85 -8.99 10.66
C ARG A 6 -23.19 -8.49 9.38
N PHE A 7 -23.75 -8.79 8.21
CA PHE A 7 -23.27 -8.26 6.93
C PHE A 7 -23.76 -6.84 6.65
N THR A 8 -24.95 -6.46 7.12
CA THR A 8 -25.45 -5.08 6.98
C THR A 8 -24.66 -4.07 7.81
N ASP A 9 -24.09 -4.48 8.95
CA ASP A 9 -23.25 -3.62 9.80
C ASP A 9 -21.84 -3.37 9.22
N LEU A 10 -21.44 -4.11 8.17
CA LEU A 10 -20.19 -3.93 7.41
C LEU A 10 -20.37 -3.05 6.15
N ILE A 11 -21.62 -2.77 5.75
CA ILE A 11 -21.96 -1.98 4.55
C ILE A 11 -22.41 -0.56 4.92
N THR A 12 -22.56 -0.25 6.21
CA THR A 12 -22.71 1.14 6.64
C THR A 12 -21.35 1.86 6.55
N PRO A 13 -21.22 2.93 5.74
CA PRO A 13 -20.07 3.82 5.85
C PRO A 13 -19.96 4.29 7.32
N PRO A 14 -18.74 4.58 7.81
CA PRO A 14 -18.56 4.97 9.20
C PRO A 14 -19.50 6.14 9.52
N PRO A 15 -20.18 6.13 10.68
CA PRO A 15 -21.09 7.20 11.03
C PRO A 15 -20.30 8.51 10.98
N PHE A 16 -20.78 9.43 10.13
CA PHE A 16 -20.34 10.81 10.14
C PHE A 16 -20.20 11.24 11.60
N ARG A 17 -19.02 11.71 12.00
CA ARG A 17 -18.94 12.52 13.22
C ARG A 17 -19.97 13.62 13.01
N ARG A 18 -21.10 13.54 13.71
CA ARG A 18 -22.00 14.66 13.90
C ARG A 18 -21.15 15.69 14.64
N THR A 19 -20.51 16.58 13.89
CA THR A 19 -20.18 17.89 14.41
C THR A 19 -21.48 18.49 14.95
N PRO A 20 -21.45 19.16 16.11
CA PRO A 20 -22.61 19.91 16.56
C PRO A 20 -22.97 20.88 15.43
N LYS A 21 -24.26 20.94 15.09
CA LYS A 21 -24.82 21.74 14.00
C LYS A 21 -24.10 23.09 13.86
N PRO A 22 -23.54 23.43 12.69
CA PRO A 22 -23.54 24.82 12.29
C PRO A 22 -24.96 25.12 11.79
N ASP A 23 -25.70 25.93 12.54
CA ASP A 23 -26.80 26.66 11.94
C ASP A 23 -26.20 27.46 10.76
N TYR A 24 -26.80 27.29 9.58
CA TYR A 24 -26.40 27.83 8.27
C TYR A 24 -25.19 27.16 7.58
N LEU A 25 -25.45 26.11 6.81
CA LEU A 25 -24.66 25.82 5.61
C LEU A 25 -25.36 26.49 4.41
N PRO A 26 -24.67 27.32 3.60
CA PRO A 26 -25.24 27.80 2.35
C PRO A 26 -25.47 26.58 1.44
N VAL A 27 -26.64 26.54 0.80
CA VAL A 27 -26.90 25.62 -0.31
C VAL A 27 -25.85 25.93 -1.38
N LEU A 28 -24.88 25.04 -1.55
CA LEU A 28 -23.89 25.12 -2.62
C LEU A 28 -24.62 24.84 -3.94
N GLU A 29 -25.10 25.90 -4.59
CA GLU A 29 -25.59 25.84 -5.97
C GLU A 29 -24.44 25.38 -6.88
N GLY A 30 -24.58 24.17 -7.43
CA GLY A 30 -23.62 23.58 -8.37
C GLY A 30 -23.98 22.13 -8.72
N PRO A 31 -23.47 21.61 -9.85
CA PRO A 31 -23.68 20.22 -10.24
C PRO A 31 -23.17 19.27 -9.14
N THR A 32 -23.93 18.19 -8.90
CA THR A 32 -23.54 17.14 -7.96
C THR A 32 -22.27 16.44 -8.45
N LEU A 33 -21.44 15.92 -7.53
CA LEU A 33 -20.23 15.15 -7.87
C LEU A 33 -20.53 14.06 -8.93
N ALA A 34 -21.63 13.34 -8.70
CA ALA A 34 -22.24 12.39 -9.60
C ALA A 34 -22.46 12.93 -11.03
N SER A 35 -23.11 14.09 -11.16
CA SER A 35 -23.40 14.70 -12.46
C SER A 35 -22.15 15.20 -13.19
N THR A 36 -21.13 15.67 -12.47
CA THR A 36 -19.87 16.12 -13.06
C THR A 36 -18.98 14.96 -13.49
N LEU A 37 -18.95 13.86 -12.73
CA LEU A 37 -18.13 12.69 -13.03
C LEU A 37 -18.65 11.88 -14.22
N LYS A 38 -19.98 11.81 -14.40
CA LYS A 38 -20.60 10.97 -15.44
C LYS A 38 -20.03 11.20 -16.86
N PRO A 39 -19.97 12.44 -17.40
CA PRO A 39 -19.42 12.67 -18.73
C PRO A 39 -17.93 12.34 -18.81
N LEU A 40 -17.14 12.74 -17.81
CA LEU A 40 -15.69 12.49 -17.75
C LEU A 40 -15.36 11.00 -17.71
N LEU A 41 -16.12 10.22 -16.93
CA LEU A 41 -15.96 8.78 -16.87
C LEU A 41 -16.36 8.12 -18.19
N LYS A 42 -17.47 8.54 -18.81
CA LYS A 42 -17.86 7.97 -20.12
C LYS A 42 -16.74 8.13 -21.13
N GLU A 43 -16.19 9.34 -21.25
CA GLU A 43 -15.10 9.65 -22.18
C GLU A 43 -13.82 8.87 -21.86
N LEU A 44 -13.43 8.77 -20.58
CA LEU A 44 -12.29 7.96 -20.16
C LEU A 44 -12.43 6.48 -20.55
N LEU A 45 -13.63 5.92 -20.38
CA LEU A 45 -13.92 4.51 -20.63
C LEU A 45 -13.98 4.17 -22.13
N THR A 46 -14.35 5.14 -22.97
CA THR A 46 -14.43 4.99 -24.43
C THR A 46 -13.18 5.46 -25.17
N ALA A 47 -12.24 6.13 -24.50
CA ALA A 47 -11.03 6.63 -25.13
C ALA A 47 -10.25 5.48 -25.83
N PRO A 48 -9.64 5.72 -27.01
CA PRO A 48 -8.94 4.67 -27.72
C PRO A 48 -7.68 4.19 -26.97
N SER A 49 -7.00 5.10 -26.25
CA SER A 49 -5.84 4.76 -25.42
C SER A 49 -5.65 5.77 -24.28
N MET A 50 -4.83 5.41 -23.27
CA MET A 50 -4.40 6.34 -22.20
C MET A 50 -3.37 7.39 -22.66
N HIS A 51 -2.83 7.23 -23.87
CA HIS A 51 -1.95 8.22 -24.50
C HIS A 51 -2.73 9.21 -25.36
N ASP A 52 -4.03 8.97 -25.57
CA ASP A 52 -4.90 9.90 -26.26
C ASP A 52 -5.16 11.14 -25.38
N PRO A 53 -5.11 12.36 -25.95
CA PRO A 53 -5.35 13.59 -25.21
C PRO A 53 -6.68 13.58 -24.44
N SER A 54 -7.76 13.04 -25.03
CA SER A 54 -9.07 12.99 -24.39
C SER A 54 -9.06 12.20 -23.07
N GLY A 55 -8.36 11.06 -23.06
CA GLY A 55 -8.16 10.25 -21.86
C GLY A 55 -7.33 10.97 -20.80
N GLN A 56 -6.26 11.66 -21.20
CA GLN A 56 -5.39 12.40 -20.30
C GLN A 56 -6.08 13.61 -19.67
N ASP A 57 -6.87 14.34 -20.48
CA ASP A 57 -7.66 15.48 -20.04
C ASP A 57 -8.74 15.04 -19.05
N CYS A 58 -9.42 13.91 -19.32
CA CYS A 58 -10.37 13.32 -18.38
C CYS A 58 -9.73 12.94 -17.05
N VAL A 59 -8.57 12.26 -17.06
CA VAL A 59 -7.84 11.90 -15.84
C VAL A 59 -7.46 13.16 -15.05
N SER A 60 -6.97 14.19 -15.74
CA SER A 60 -6.58 15.46 -15.12
C SER A 60 -7.78 16.18 -14.50
N ALA A 61 -8.88 16.30 -15.23
CA ALA A 61 -10.13 16.91 -14.74
C ALA A 61 -10.71 16.15 -13.54
N ILE A 62 -10.69 14.82 -13.56
CA ILE A 62 -11.14 14.00 -12.42
C ILE A 62 -10.24 14.22 -11.19
N LYS A 63 -8.91 14.29 -11.38
CA LYS A 63 -7.97 14.56 -10.28
C LYS A 63 -8.18 15.96 -9.68
N GLU A 64 -8.39 16.97 -10.51
CA GLU A 64 -8.74 18.32 -10.04
C GLU A 64 -10.06 18.34 -9.27
N LEU A 65 -11.07 17.63 -9.77
CA LEU A 65 -12.34 17.48 -9.08
C LEU A 65 -12.16 16.80 -7.72
N ALA A 66 -11.33 15.76 -7.65
CA ALA A 66 -11.02 15.05 -6.42
C ALA A 66 -10.25 15.92 -5.42
N GLN A 67 -9.37 16.81 -5.87
CA GLN A 67 -8.73 17.80 -5.00
C GLN A 67 -9.77 18.76 -4.38
N LYS A 68 -10.77 19.19 -5.16
CA LYS A 68 -11.81 20.13 -4.72
C LYS A 68 -12.89 19.48 -3.84
N LYS A 69 -13.29 18.25 -4.14
CA LYS A 69 -14.43 17.56 -3.50
C LYS A 69 -14.02 16.48 -2.50
N GLY A 70 -12.75 16.10 -2.48
CA GLY A 70 -12.20 15.07 -1.59
C GLY A 70 -11.88 13.77 -2.34
N PHE A 71 -10.65 13.27 -2.15
CA PHE A 71 -10.15 12.09 -2.85
C PHE A 71 -10.98 10.83 -2.59
N TYR A 72 -11.29 10.54 -1.32
CA TYR A 72 -12.10 9.37 -0.95
C TYR A 72 -13.49 9.40 -1.57
N LEU A 73 -14.20 10.54 -1.47
CA LEU A 73 -15.55 10.69 -1.99
C LEU A 73 -15.58 10.53 -3.51
N THR A 74 -14.63 11.13 -4.22
CA THR A 74 -14.53 10.99 -5.67
C THR A 74 -14.18 9.57 -6.08
N ALA A 75 -13.23 8.90 -5.40
CA ALA A 75 -12.86 7.51 -5.68
C ALA A 75 -14.05 6.56 -5.49
N PHE A 76 -14.78 6.71 -4.38
CA PHE A 76 -15.94 5.89 -4.06
C PHE A 76 -17.08 6.08 -5.07
N GLU A 77 -17.37 7.32 -5.48
CA GLU A 77 -18.38 7.60 -6.51
C GLU A 77 -17.96 7.01 -7.88
N ILE A 78 -16.68 7.08 -8.25
CA ILE A 78 -16.17 6.45 -9.47
C ILE A 78 -16.38 4.93 -9.41
N ARG A 79 -15.96 4.28 -8.32
CA ARG A 79 -16.13 2.83 -8.13
C ARG A 79 -17.60 2.43 -8.26
N ASN A 80 -18.50 3.07 -7.52
CA ASN A 80 -19.93 2.75 -7.55
C ASN A 80 -20.52 2.85 -8.97
N ARG A 81 -20.07 3.83 -9.75
CA ARG A 81 -20.48 3.99 -11.15
C ARG A 81 -19.93 2.88 -12.03
N LEU A 82 -18.68 2.49 -11.85
CA LEU A 82 -18.07 1.41 -12.61
C LEU A 82 -18.75 0.07 -12.31
N ASP A 83 -19.14 -0.17 -11.06
CA ASP A 83 -19.87 -1.37 -10.65
C ASP A 83 -21.25 -1.47 -11.32
N ALA A 84 -21.89 -0.32 -11.58
CA ALA A 84 -23.16 -0.22 -12.30
C ALA A 84 -23.02 -0.12 -13.83
N THR A 85 -21.82 0.15 -14.35
CA THR A 85 -21.58 0.32 -15.79
C THR A 85 -21.48 -1.04 -16.49
N PRO A 86 -22.23 -1.28 -17.59
CA PRO A 86 -22.12 -2.52 -18.37
C PRO A 86 -20.70 -2.71 -18.94
N LYS A 87 -20.35 -3.92 -19.35
CA LYS A 87 -19.03 -4.20 -19.95
C LYS A 87 -18.89 -3.67 -21.38
N MET A 88 -20.02 -3.43 -22.05
CA MET A 88 -20.10 -2.90 -23.41
C MET A 88 -20.99 -1.67 -23.41
N ASP A 89 -20.77 -0.76 -24.35
CA ASP A 89 -21.69 0.33 -24.62
C ASP A 89 -22.91 -0.13 -25.45
N ASP A 90 -23.81 0.80 -25.75
CA ASP A 90 -25.04 0.55 -26.51
C ASP A 90 -24.77 0.12 -27.97
N GLU A 91 -23.54 0.32 -28.46
CA GLU A 91 -23.08 -0.04 -29.81
C GLU A 91 -22.32 -1.37 -29.84
N GLY A 92 -22.12 -2.00 -28.68
CA GLY A 92 -21.38 -3.26 -28.52
C GLY A 92 -19.86 -3.10 -28.39
N THR A 93 -19.36 -1.88 -28.26
CA THR A 93 -17.93 -1.60 -28.04
C THR A 93 -17.55 -1.87 -26.59
N PRO A 94 -16.44 -2.59 -26.31
CA PRO A 94 -15.97 -2.82 -24.95
C PRO A 94 -15.64 -1.51 -24.23
N LEU A 95 -16.16 -1.35 -23.01
CA LEU A 95 -15.81 -0.22 -22.14
C LEU A 95 -14.59 -0.58 -21.28
N HIS A 96 -13.56 0.27 -21.31
CA HIS A 96 -12.32 0.08 -20.58
C HIS A 96 -12.44 0.40 -19.08
N ARG A 97 -13.30 -0.35 -18.38
CA ARG A 97 -13.60 -0.19 -16.93
C ARG A 97 -12.37 -0.31 -16.05
N ASP A 98 -11.39 -1.08 -16.49
CA ASP A 98 -10.08 -1.24 -15.85
C ASP A 98 -9.40 0.11 -15.58
N ARG A 99 -9.45 1.03 -16.54
CA ARG A 99 -8.86 2.37 -16.42
C ARG A 99 -9.52 3.19 -15.32
N GLY A 100 -10.85 3.12 -15.23
CA GLY A 100 -11.62 3.78 -14.19
C GLY A 100 -11.31 3.21 -12.80
N TYR A 101 -11.19 1.89 -12.69
CA TYR A 101 -10.87 1.24 -11.42
C TYR A 101 -9.45 1.56 -10.96
N VAL A 102 -8.46 1.55 -11.88
CA VAL A 102 -7.09 1.97 -11.56
C VAL A 102 -7.04 3.43 -11.11
N LEU A 103 -7.79 4.33 -11.75
CA LEU A 103 -7.88 5.73 -11.34
C LEU A 103 -8.52 5.86 -9.94
N ALA A 104 -9.59 5.12 -9.65
CA ALA A 104 -10.21 5.12 -8.32
C ALA A 104 -9.22 4.63 -7.24
N ALA A 105 -8.46 3.58 -7.51
CA ALA A 105 -7.40 3.10 -6.63
C ALA A 105 -6.32 4.16 -6.37
N ASP A 106 -5.89 4.90 -7.40
CA ASP A 106 -4.93 6.00 -7.26
C ASP A 106 -5.46 7.14 -6.38
N LEU A 107 -6.76 7.42 -6.42
CA LEU A 107 -7.40 8.43 -5.57
C LEU A 107 -7.54 7.93 -4.12
N PHE A 108 -7.90 6.65 -3.91
CA PHE A 108 -7.87 6.06 -2.57
C PHE A 108 -6.46 6.09 -1.97
N LEU A 109 -5.43 5.76 -2.76
CA LEU A 109 -4.03 5.83 -2.32
C LEU A 109 -3.64 7.25 -1.90
N GLN A 110 -4.03 8.27 -2.67
CA GLN A 110 -3.79 9.67 -2.31
C GLN A 110 -4.49 10.07 -1.01
N HIS A 111 -5.73 9.60 -0.79
CA HIS A 111 -6.41 9.80 0.49
C HIS A 111 -5.65 9.11 1.63
N MET A 112 -5.28 7.84 1.47
CA MET A 112 -4.53 7.09 2.48
C MET A 112 -3.20 7.76 2.81
N HIS A 113 -2.46 8.30 1.83
CA HIS A 113 -1.24 9.05 2.10
C HIS A 113 -1.49 10.28 2.97
N ARG A 114 -2.57 11.04 2.73
CA ARG A 114 -2.96 12.16 3.59
C ARG A 114 -3.29 11.70 5.02
N GLU A 115 -4.01 10.58 5.15
CA GLU A 115 -4.33 10.02 6.47
C GLU A 115 -3.08 9.54 7.21
N ILE A 116 -2.11 8.97 6.51
CA ILE A 116 -0.81 8.58 7.08
C ILE A 116 -0.02 9.81 7.54
N ASP A 117 0.05 10.85 6.71
CA ASP A 117 0.74 12.10 7.05
C ASP A 117 0.02 12.82 8.21
N ALA A 118 -1.29 12.64 8.34
CA ALA A 118 -2.08 13.15 9.47
C ALA A 118 -1.80 12.40 10.78
N ILE A 119 -1.25 11.17 10.78
CA ILE A 119 -0.92 10.46 12.03
C ILE A 119 0.04 11.25 12.92
N THR A 120 0.95 11.98 12.28
CA THR A 120 2.03 12.71 12.96
C THR A 120 1.59 14.11 13.41
N THR A 121 0.52 14.65 12.83
CA THR A 121 0.11 16.06 12.99
C THR A 121 -1.30 16.24 13.58
N ASP A 122 -2.21 15.29 13.35
CA ASP A 122 -3.60 15.38 13.80
C ASP A 122 -3.75 14.83 15.23
N PRO A 123 -4.42 15.55 16.14
CA PRO A 123 -4.76 15.04 17.47
C PRO A 123 -5.69 13.82 17.46
N HIS A 124 -6.44 13.59 16.37
CA HIS A 124 -7.39 12.49 16.24
C HIS A 124 -7.15 11.67 14.96
N PRO A 125 -6.02 10.97 14.87
CA PRO A 125 -5.65 10.24 13.67
C PRO A 125 -6.61 9.08 13.38
N VAL A 126 -6.61 8.63 12.12
CA VAL A 126 -7.45 7.55 11.65
C VAL A 126 -7.33 6.28 12.51
N GLY A 127 -8.48 5.66 12.77
CA GLY A 127 -8.56 4.39 13.48
C GLY A 127 -8.23 3.19 12.58
N PRO A 128 -7.67 2.08 13.10
CA PRO A 128 -7.30 0.92 12.29
C PRO A 128 -8.45 0.34 11.47
N LYS A 129 -9.67 0.27 12.03
CA LYS A 129 -10.84 -0.25 11.31
C LYS A 129 -11.24 0.60 10.12
N VAL A 130 -11.18 1.93 10.26
CA VAL A 130 -11.51 2.87 9.19
C VAL A 130 -10.44 2.80 8.10
N PHE A 131 -9.16 2.77 8.52
CA PHE A 131 -8.04 2.65 7.59
C PHE A 131 -8.08 1.33 6.81
N ARG A 132 -8.44 0.21 7.45
CA ARG A 132 -8.71 -1.08 6.78
C ARG A 132 -9.78 -0.94 5.69
N GLY A 133 -10.84 -0.17 5.97
CA GLY A 133 -11.85 0.16 4.96
C GLY A 133 -11.23 0.80 3.72
N TYR A 134 -10.36 1.80 3.89
CA TYR A 134 -9.66 2.45 2.77
C TYR A 134 -8.76 1.47 2.01
N CYS A 135 -8.03 0.59 2.72
CA CYS A 135 -7.21 -0.45 2.11
C CYS A 135 -8.05 -1.39 1.24
N ASN A 136 -9.18 -1.89 1.78
CA ASN A 136 -10.08 -2.79 1.07
C ASN A 136 -10.61 -2.16 -0.22
N GLU A 137 -11.08 -0.91 -0.15
CA GLU A 137 -11.58 -0.16 -1.30
C GLU A 137 -10.51 -0.03 -2.41
N MET A 138 -9.29 0.34 -2.02
CA MET A 138 -8.16 0.45 -2.95
C MET A 138 -7.82 -0.90 -3.59
N ILE A 139 -7.72 -1.97 -2.80
CA ILE A 139 -7.34 -3.31 -3.29
C ILE A 139 -8.43 -3.86 -4.22
N VAL A 140 -9.71 -3.74 -3.85
CA VAL A 140 -10.83 -4.17 -4.71
C VAL A 140 -10.79 -3.45 -6.05
N CYS A 141 -10.53 -2.14 -6.07
CA CYS A 141 -10.35 -1.41 -7.33
C CYS A 141 -9.16 -1.95 -8.15
N LEU A 142 -8.03 -2.26 -7.53
CA LEU A 142 -6.87 -2.81 -8.26
C LEU A 142 -7.14 -4.23 -8.81
N LEU A 143 -7.87 -5.07 -8.07
CA LEU A 143 -8.31 -6.40 -8.52
C LEU A 143 -9.29 -6.29 -9.69
N ASN A 144 -10.33 -5.45 -9.56
CA ASN A 144 -11.28 -5.19 -10.64
C ASN A 144 -10.66 -4.52 -11.87
N GLY A 145 -9.53 -3.82 -11.68
CA GLY A 145 -8.70 -3.28 -12.74
C GLY A 145 -7.68 -4.27 -13.32
N SER A 146 -7.75 -5.55 -12.95
CA SER A 146 -6.86 -6.64 -13.39
C SER A 146 -5.36 -6.31 -13.20
N ASN A 147 -5.01 -5.62 -12.12
CA ASN A 147 -3.65 -5.17 -11.86
C ASN A 147 -3.03 -5.87 -10.65
N MET A 148 -2.86 -7.19 -10.73
CA MET A 148 -2.40 -8.04 -9.63
C MET A 148 -1.04 -7.61 -9.06
N GLN A 149 -0.12 -7.18 -9.93
CA GLN A 149 1.17 -6.66 -9.48
C GLN A 149 1.00 -5.46 -8.53
N ARG A 150 0.18 -4.48 -8.89
CA ARG A 150 -0.07 -3.31 -8.03
C ARG A 150 -0.85 -3.66 -6.76
N VAL A 151 -1.65 -4.73 -6.77
CA VAL A 151 -2.34 -5.24 -5.57
C VAL A 151 -1.33 -5.67 -4.50
N VAL A 152 -0.14 -6.12 -4.89
CA VAL A 152 0.94 -6.47 -3.95
C VAL A 152 1.83 -5.27 -3.65
N GLU A 153 2.32 -4.60 -4.70
CA GLU A 153 3.31 -3.53 -4.55
C GLU A 153 2.79 -2.35 -3.72
N ILE A 154 1.55 -1.91 -3.93
CA ILE A 154 1.03 -0.73 -3.25
C ILE A 154 0.86 -0.96 -1.75
N PRO A 155 0.20 -2.03 -1.28
CA PRO A 155 0.14 -2.33 0.15
C PRO A 155 1.51 -2.41 0.81
N VAL A 156 2.50 -3.03 0.17
CA VAL A 156 3.87 -3.12 0.72
C VAL A 156 4.51 -1.74 0.86
N LEU A 157 4.36 -0.86 -0.13
CA LEU A 157 4.84 0.52 -0.05
C LEU A 157 4.15 1.33 1.06
N ILE A 158 2.85 1.08 1.30
CA ILE A 158 2.13 1.71 2.41
C ILE A 158 2.65 1.20 3.75
N VAL A 159 2.90 -0.11 3.87
CA VAL A 159 3.51 -0.72 5.06
C VAL A 159 4.87 -0.10 5.34
N ASP A 160 5.74 0.02 4.32
CA ASP A 160 7.04 0.67 4.46
C ASP A 160 6.90 2.10 4.96
N LYS A 161 5.96 2.88 4.41
CA LYS A 161 5.73 4.26 4.83
C LYS A 161 5.31 4.33 6.29
N LEU A 162 4.37 3.50 6.71
CA LEU A 162 3.90 3.43 8.09
C LEU A 162 5.02 3.01 9.04
N LEU A 163 5.81 1.99 8.68
CA LEU A 163 6.91 1.53 9.51
C LEU A 163 8.03 2.58 9.59
N ALA A 164 8.35 3.27 8.50
CA ALA A 164 9.28 4.41 8.54
C ALA A 164 8.78 5.50 9.49
N SER A 165 7.49 5.86 9.42
CA SER A 165 6.89 6.80 10.36
C SER A 165 6.93 6.30 11.81
N ALA A 166 6.88 4.98 12.05
CA ALA A 166 7.05 4.42 13.40
C ALA A 166 8.47 4.62 13.96
N VAL A 167 9.49 4.60 13.09
CA VAL A 167 10.89 4.87 13.47
C VAL A 167 11.11 6.36 13.73
N GLU A 168 10.48 7.23 12.94
CA GLU A 168 10.62 8.69 13.04
C GLU A 168 9.82 9.30 14.20
N HIS A 169 8.61 8.77 14.46
CA HIS A 169 7.66 9.26 15.46
C HIS A 169 7.35 8.17 16.49
N PHE A 170 8.27 7.97 17.43
CA PHE A 170 8.21 6.88 18.42
C PHE A 170 6.93 6.91 19.28
N ASP A 171 6.36 8.09 19.57
CA ASP A 171 5.11 8.22 20.35
C ASP A 171 3.88 7.73 19.57
N LYS A 172 4.04 7.54 18.25
CA LYS A 172 3.03 7.01 17.33
C LYS A 172 3.36 5.60 16.84
N ALA A 173 4.48 5.00 17.27
CA ALA A 173 4.98 3.72 16.74
C ALA A 173 3.93 2.60 16.82
N GLY A 174 3.31 2.38 17.99
CA GLY A 174 2.25 1.39 18.15
C GLY A 174 1.06 1.59 17.19
N ARG A 175 0.67 2.85 16.92
CA ARG A 175 -0.40 3.15 15.95
C ARG A 175 0.04 2.85 14.53
N CYS A 176 1.21 3.32 14.11
CA CYS A 176 1.73 3.07 12.76
C CYS A 176 1.82 1.57 12.45
N VAL A 177 2.30 0.79 13.41
CA VAL A 177 2.46 -0.66 13.29
C VAL A 177 1.10 -1.39 13.26
N GLN A 178 0.10 -0.91 14.02
CA GLN A 178 -1.29 -1.39 13.89
C GLN A 178 -1.90 -1.10 12.52
N LEU A 179 -1.66 0.08 11.96
CA LEU A 179 -2.15 0.42 10.62
C LEU A 179 -1.46 -0.42 9.54
N ALA A 180 -0.16 -0.69 9.69
CA ALA A 180 0.58 -1.56 8.77
C ALA A 180 0.00 -2.98 8.78
N GLU A 181 -0.41 -3.50 9.94
CA GLU A 181 -1.12 -4.77 10.04
C GLU A 181 -2.40 -4.77 9.19
N GLN A 182 -3.23 -3.73 9.32
CA GLN A 182 -4.50 -3.66 8.60
C GLN A 182 -4.30 -3.64 7.08
N VAL A 183 -3.21 -3.03 6.60
CA VAL A 183 -2.85 -3.02 5.17
C VAL A 183 -2.53 -4.43 4.69
N VAL A 184 -1.66 -5.15 5.41
CA VAL A 184 -1.27 -6.51 5.01
C VAL A 184 -2.44 -7.47 5.14
N GLU A 185 -3.25 -7.37 6.20
CA GLU A 185 -4.45 -8.20 6.36
C GLU A 185 -5.43 -8.00 5.20
N SER A 186 -5.70 -6.76 4.81
CA SER A 186 -6.59 -6.45 3.69
C SER A 186 -6.05 -7.04 2.38
N ALA A 187 -4.76 -6.84 2.10
CA ALA A 187 -4.12 -7.35 0.88
C ALA A 187 -4.17 -8.88 0.84
N LEU A 188 -3.77 -9.55 1.91
CA LEU A 188 -3.72 -11.00 1.97
C LEU A 188 -5.12 -11.62 1.87
N GLU A 189 -6.11 -11.08 2.57
CA GLU A 189 -7.49 -11.58 2.56
C GLU A 189 -8.09 -11.51 1.16
N LEU A 190 -7.98 -10.36 0.50
CA LEU A 190 -8.59 -10.12 -0.81
C LEU A 190 -7.84 -10.83 -1.94
N VAL A 191 -6.50 -10.88 -1.91
CA VAL A 191 -5.71 -11.64 -2.90
C VAL A 191 -6.00 -13.14 -2.78
N ARG A 192 -6.08 -13.68 -1.56
CA ARG A 192 -6.45 -15.10 -1.37
C ARG A 192 -7.86 -15.39 -1.88
N TYR A 193 -8.80 -14.48 -1.64
CA TYR A 193 -10.17 -14.64 -2.12
C TYR A 193 -10.21 -14.66 -3.65
N GLU A 194 -9.55 -13.71 -4.31
CA GLU A 194 -9.47 -13.67 -5.78
C GLU A 194 -8.84 -14.94 -6.35
N PHE A 195 -7.71 -15.37 -5.79
CA PHE A 195 -7.04 -16.59 -6.23
C PHE A 195 -7.91 -17.85 -6.07
N GLN A 196 -8.72 -17.91 -4.99
CA GLN A 196 -9.67 -19.01 -4.80
C GLN A 196 -10.78 -18.98 -5.86
N LEU A 197 -11.28 -17.81 -6.23
CA LEU A 197 -12.27 -17.65 -7.29
C LEU A 197 -11.70 -18.09 -8.65
N GLU A 198 -10.53 -17.59 -9.04
CA GLU A 198 -9.87 -17.94 -10.31
C GLU A 198 -9.63 -19.45 -10.40
N ARG A 199 -9.21 -20.09 -9.30
CA ARG A 199 -9.01 -21.55 -9.24
C ARG A 199 -10.32 -22.32 -9.40
N ILE A 200 -11.44 -21.82 -8.88
CA ILE A 200 -12.76 -22.43 -9.08
C ILE A 200 -13.22 -22.26 -10.53
N GLU A 201 -13.08 -21.07 -11.10
CA GLU A 201 -13.46 -20.77 -12.48
C GLU A 201 -12.61 -21.51 -13.52
N GLY A 202 -11.30 -21.63 -13.27
CA GLY A 202 -10.37 -22.43 -14.07
C GLY A 202 -10.77 -23.91 -14.09
N LYS A 203 -11.10 -24.50 -12.92
CA LYS A 203 -11.62 -25.86 -12.84
C LYS A 203 -12.93 -26.04 -13.62
N ARG A 204 -13.84 -25.06 -13.53
CA ARG A 204 -15.12 -25.09 -14.24
C ARG A 204 -14.93 -25.01 -15.75
N SER A 205 -14.03 -24.14 -16.20
CA SER A 205 -13.69 -23.96 -17.62
C SER A 205 -13.00 -25.19 -18.20
N SER A 206 -12.09 -25.81 -17.46
CA SER A 206 -11.45 -27.08 -17.86
C SER A 206 -12.44 -28.25 -17.87
N GLN A 207 -13.42 -28.29 -16.95
CA GLN A 207 -14.49 -29.29 -16.97
C GLN A 207 -15.46 -29.12 -18.14
N ILE A 208 -15.70 -27.88 -18.58
CA ILE A 208 -16.51 -27.59 -19.77
C ILE A 208 -15.72 -27.99 -21.04
N LYS A 209 -14.43 -27.64 -21.12
CA LYS A 209 -13.55 -28.04 -22.24
C LYS A 209 -13.32 -29.55 -22.33
N ALA A 210 -13.26 -30.25 -21.20
CA ALA A 210 -13.14 -31.71 -21.16
C ALA A 210 -14.41 -32.47 -21.60
N LYS A 211 -15.56 -31.77 -21.72
CA LYS A 211 -16.78 -32.37 -22.29
C LYS A 211 -16.87 -32.26 -23.82
N ASP A 212 -16.00 -31.47 -24.45
CA ASP A 212 -15.98 -31.21 -25.90
C ASP A 212 -14.70 -31.78 -26.60
N GLU A 213 -14.10 -32.85 -26.07
CA GLU A 213 -12.74 -33.34 -26.43
C GLU A 213 -12.37 -33.30 -27.94
N THR A 214 -11.28 -32.61 -28.27
CA THR A 214 -10.13 -33.15 -29.03
C THR A 214 -8.99 -32.14 -29.07
N SER A 215 -7.79 -32.56 -28.63
CA SER A 215 -6.46 -31.94 -28.88
C SER A 215 -6.26 -30.46 -28.51
N GLY A 216 -5.44 -30.23 -27.48
CA GLY A 216 -4.81 -28.94 -27.25
C GLY A 216 -4.13 -28.89 -25.90
N THR A 217 -2.80 -28.84 -25.93
CA THR A 217 -1.87 -28.66 -24.82
C THR A 217 -2.43 -27.78 -23.71
N GLU A 218 -2.38 -28.24 -22.45
CA GLU A 218 -2.53 -27.38 -21.28
C GLU A 218 -1.49 -26.27 -21.37
N LEU A 219 -1.91 -25.10 -21.85
CA LEU A 219 -1.20 -23.86 -21.63
C LEU A 219 -1.32 -23.59 -20.13
N GLU A 220 -0.33 -24.02 -19.35
CA GLU A 220 -0.09 -23.45 -18.03
C GLU A 220 -0.11 -21.92 -18.21
N HIS A 221 -1.13 -21.26 -17.67
CA HIS A 221 -1.19 -19.81 -17.68
C HIS A 221 0.03 -19.31 -16.87
N PRO A 222 0.99 -18.58 -17.47
CA PRO A 222 2.17 -18.10 -16.76
C PRO A 222 1.86 -17.12 -15.61
N SER A 223 0.59 -16.76 -15.40
CA SER A 223 0.12 -16.01 -14.23
C SER A 223 0.15 -16.84 -12.93
N SER A 224 -0.19 -18.13 -12.96
CA SER A 224 -0.47 -18.89 -11.73
C SER A 224 0.74 -19.07 -10.79
N ALA A 225 1.95 -19.15 -11.34
CA ALA A 225 3.17 -19.28 -10.54
C ALA A 225 3.59 -17.96 -9.86
N ASN A 226 3.33 -16.82 -10.50
CA ASN A 226 3.56 -15.50 -9.90
C ASN A 226 2.52 -15.18 -8.82
N ASP A 227 1.29 -15.69 -8.98
CA ASP A 227 0.20 -15.46 -8.03
C ASP A 227 0.40 -16.23 -6.71
N GLU A 228 0.87 -17.48 -6.75
CA GLU A 228 1.23 -18.23 -5.54
C GLU A 228 2.43 -17.62 -4.80
N GLY A 229 3.44 -17.14 -5.55
CA GLY A 229 4.59 -16.43 -5.00
C GLY A 229 4.19 -15.13 -4.29
N ALA A 230 3.24 -14.38 -4.88
CA ALA A 230 2.69 -13.16 -4.30
C ALA A 230 1.91 -13.42 -2.99
N VAL A 231 1.05 -14.46 -2.96
CA VAL A 231 0.33 -14.86 -1.74
C VAL A 231 1.31 -15.21 -0.63
N ARG A 232 2.30 -16.08 -0.92
CA ARG A 232 3.30 -16.47 0.06
C ARG A 232 4.12 -15.29 0.57
N TYR A 233 4.48 -14.36 -0.31
CA TYR A 233 5.17 -13.14 0.07
C TYR A 233 4.34 -12.27 1.03
N LEU A 234 3.03 -12.12 0.78
CA LEU A 234 2.11 -11.42 1.69
C LEU A 234 1.92 -12.17 3.02
N GLU A 235 1.93 -13.51 3.02
CA GLU A 235 1.88 -14.32 4.25
C GLU A 235 3.14 -14.13 5.11
N ASP A 236 4.31 -14.16 4.47
CA ASP A 236 5.58 -13.91 5.12
C ASP A 236 5.59 -12.48 5.70
N LEU A 237 5.18 -11.48 4.92
CA LEU A 237 5.06 -10.10 5.39
C LEU A 237 4.08 -9.98 6.57
N GLN A 238 2.93 -10.66 6.53
CA GLN A 238 1.97 -10.65 7.64
C GLN A 238 2.59 -11.22 8.92
N SER A 239 3.29 -12.35 8.81
CA SER A 239 4.00 -12.98 9.93
C SER A 239 5.05 -12.05 10.51
N GLN A 240 5.84 -11.40 9.65
CA GLN A 240 6.86 -10.43 10.05
C GLN A 240 6.23 -9.21 10.76
N VAL A 241 5.19 -8.60 10.18
CA VAL A 241 4.49 -7.44 10.76
C VAL A 241 3.85 -7.81 12.09
N LYS A 242 3.24 -8.99 12.24
CA LYS A 242 2.70 -9.46 13.54
C LYS A 242 3.78 -9.61 14.60
N ARG A 243 4.97 -10.10 14.25
CA ARG A 243 6.12 -10.14 15.17
C ARG A 243 6.58 -8.73 15.55
N LEU A 244 6.58 -7.78 14.62
CA LEU A 244 6.89 -6.38 14.90
C LEU A 244 5.88 -5.77 15.89
N ILE A 245 4.58 -5.98 15.67
CA ILE A 245 3.52 -5.52 16.59
C ILE A 245 3.76 -6.04 18.00
N ASN A 246 3.95 -7.36 18.13
CA ASN A 246 4.15 -7.99 19.43
C ASN A 246 5.40 -7.45 20.14
N GLY A 247 6.51 -7.30 19.39
CA GLY A 247 7.74 -6.74 19.94
C GLY A 247 7.61 -5.27 20.36
N VAL A 248 6.94 -4.44 19.55
CA VAL A 248 6.70 -3.02 19.86
C VAL A 248 5.78 -2.88 21.07
N GLN A 249 4.70 -3.66 21.15
CA GLN A 249 3.79 -3.64 22.30
C GLN A 249 4.46 -4.10 23.59
N GLN A 250 5.29 -5.15 23.53
CA GLN A 250 6.08 -5.61 24.68
C GLN A 250 7.03 -4.51 25.14
N TYR A 251 7.77 -3.89 24.20
CA TYR A 251 8.68 -2.79 24.51
C TYR A 251 7.97 -1.57 25.11
N GLU A 252 6.80 -1.19 24.59
CA GLU A 252 5.98 -0.12 25.15
C GLU A 252 5.46 -0.44 26.56
N THR A 253 5.19 -1.72 26.85
CA THR A 253 4.71 -2.18 28.17
C THR A 253 5.83 -2.28 29.20
N GLU A 254 7.03 -2.67 28.79
CA GLU A 254 8.22 -2.81 29.63
C GLU A 254 8.87 -1.44 29.98
N ARG A 255 8.55 -0.38 29.23
CA ARG A 255 8.83 1.01 29.64
C ARG A 255 7.96 1.36 30.85
N THR A 256 8.61 1.67 31.98
CA THR A 256 8.02 1.78 33.33
C THR A 256 6.94 2.89 33.47
N PRO A 257 5.98 2.78 34.42
CA PRO A 257 4.71 3.53 34.44
C PRO A 257 4.73 5.04 34.79
N SER A 258 5.88 5.70 34.82
CA SER A 258 5.97 7.12 35.22
C SER A 258 5.50 8.11 34.14
N GLN A 259 5.11 7.63 32.96
CA GLN A 259 4.74 8.45 31.79
C GLN A 259 3.39 8.06 31.17
N LYS A 260 2.48 7.41 31.91
CA LYS A 260 1.09 7.25 31.43
C LYS A 260 0.38 8.61 31.48
N GLY A 261 0.29 9.27 30.32
CA GLY A 261 -0.53 10.47 30.13
C GLY A 261 0.21 11.79 29.92
N GLN A 262 1.54 11.79 29.83
CA GLN A 262 2.30 12.95 29.36
C GLN A 262 2.74 12.74 27.91
N PRO A 263 2.73 13.79 27.06
CA PRO A 263 3.30 13.70 25.72
C PRO A 263 4.79 13.38 25.87
N ILE A 264 5.13 12.13 25.58
CA ILE A 264 6.50 11.66 25.61
C ILE A 264 7.12 12.29 24.38
N VAL A 265 7.93 13.33 24.54
CA VAL A 265 8.96 13.73 23.59
C VAL A 265 10.27 13.38 24.29
N PRO A 266 11.16 12.54 23.73
CA PRO A 266 12.42 12.19 24.34
C PRO A 266 13.28 13.42 24.07
N ALA A 267 13.36 14.30 25.06
CA ALA A 267 14.09 15.56 24.93
C ALA A 267 15.59 15.32 24.66
N ASP A 268 16.10 14.13 24.98
CA ASP A 268 17.52 13.81 24.95
C ASP A 268 17.87 12.64 24.01
N LEU A 269 19.01 12.77 23.31
CA LEU A 269 19.65 11.77 22.44
C LEU A 269 19.74 10.33 23.01
N PRO A 270 19.98 10.09 24.32
CA PRO A 270 20.08 8.75 24.88
C PRO A 270 18.78 7.93 24.77
N ASP A 271 17.62 8.57 24.93
CA ASP A 271 16.32 7.88 24.88
C ASP A 271 15.94 7.47 23.45
N GLN A 272 16.34 8.28 22.47
CA GLN A 272 16.19 7.96 21.05
C GLN A 272 17.11 6.80 20.64
N ALA A 273 18.36 6.79 21.11
CA ALA A 273 19.29 5.70 20.81
C ALA A 273 18.81 4.36 21.41
N GLN A 274 18.37 4.34 22.67
CA GLN A 274 17.83 3.13 23.29
C GLN A 274 16.59 2.61 22.55
N HIS A 275 15.71 3.50 22.10
CA HIS A 275 14.54 3.15 21.32
C HIS A 275 14.89 2.51 19.98
N LEU A 276 15.79 3.13 19.21
CA LEU A 276 16.22 2.58 17.92
C LEU A 276 16.94 1.24 18.07
N HIS A 277 17.73 1.05 19.13
CA HIS A 277 18.32 -0.26 19.44
C HIS A 277 17.26 -1.32 19.81
N ALA A 278 16.19 -0.94 20.51
CA ALA A 278 15.07 -1.84 20.76
C ALA A 278 14.32 -2.20 19.48
N LEU A 279 13.98 -1.21 18.65
CA LEU A 279 13.36 -1.44 17.34
C LEU A 279 14.23 -2.30 16.44
N LEU A 280 15.55 -2.12 16.44
CA LEU A 280 16.46 -2.96 15.65
C LEU A 280 16.45 -4.42 16.12
N ARG A 281 16.41 -4.66 17.44
CA ARG A 281 16.28 -6.03 17.99
C ARG A 281 14.96 -6.66 17.56
N ILE A 282 13.85 -5.92 17.69
CA ILE A 282 12.52 -6.36 17.27
C ILE A 282 12.50 -6.66 15.76
N ALA A 283 13.07 -5.77 14.94
CA ALA A 283 13.17 -5.91 13.49
C ALA A 283 13.95 -7.17 13.08
N ASN A 284 15.11 -7.40 13.70
CA ASN A 284 15.92 -8.59 13.45
C ASN A 284 15.18 -9.89 13.84
N SER A 285 14.46 -9.89 14.96
CA SER A 285 13.63 -11.04 15.36
C SER A 285 12.43 -11.27 14.44
N ALA A 286 11.86 -10.19 13.91
CA ALA A 286 10.79 -10.26 12.92
C ALA A 286 11.30 -10.73 11.54
N GLN A 287 12.58 -10.55 11.23
CA GLN A 287 13.22 -10.87 9.94
C GLN A 287 12.70 -10.04 8.75
N TYR A 288 12.20 -8.82 9.00
CA TYR A 288 11.82 -7.91 7.92
C TYR A 288 12.98 -7.00 7.51
N LEU A 289 13.68 -7.36 6.43
CA LEU A 289 14.90 -6.68 6.00
C LEU A 289 14.69 -5.20 5.68
N ALA A 290 13.59 -4.83 5.03
CA ALA A 290 13.29 -3.41 4.75
C ALA A 290 13.22 -2.59 6.04
N PHE A 291 12.55 -3.12 7.07
CA PHE A 291 12.44 -2.45 8.37
C PHE A 291 13.78 -2.40 9.12
N CYS A 292 14.58 -3.48 9.07
CA CYS A 292 15.95 -3.46 9.58
C CYS A 292 16.77 -2.35 8.93
N ALA A 293 16.69 -2.21 7.60
CA ALA A 293 17.40 -1.19 6.85
C ALA A 293 17.00 0.23 7.29
N PHE A 294 15.69 0.51 7.45
CA PHE A 294 15.19 1.80 7.95
C PHE A 294 15.74 2.15 9.34
N VAL A 295 15.73 1.20 10.27
CA VAL A 295 16.22 1.44 11.63
C VAL A 295 17.74 1.67 11.63
N LYS A 296 18.50 0.86 10.87
CA LYS A 296 19.95 1.03 10.71
C LYS A 296 20.31 2.37 10.06
N GLU A 297 19.59 2.76 9.02
CA GLU A 297 19.72 4.08 8.38
C GLU A 297 19.54 5.20 9.40
N ARG A 298 18.47 5.14 10.20
CA ARG A 298 18.20 6.17 11.21
C ARG A 298 19.29 6.25 12.27
N ILE A 299 19.78 5.11 12.75
CA ILE A 299 20.92 5.05 13.68
C ILE A 299 22.17 5.66 13.04
N GLY A 300 22.47 5.31 11.80
CA GLY A 300 23.61 5.84 11.06
C GLY A 300 23.56 7.36 10.93
N ILE A 301 22.40 7.92 10.57
CA ILE A 301 22.19 9.38 10.45
C ILE A 301 22.44 10.08 11.80
N LEU A 302 21.91 9.55 12.90
CA LEU A 302 22.11 10.13 14.24
C LEU A 302 23.58 10.08 14.67
N LEU A 303 24.28 8.99 14.37
CA LEU A 303 25.70 8.83 14.70
C LEU A 303 26.63 9.66 13.80
N GLY A 304 26.18 10.12 12.64
CA GLY A 304 27.03 10.79 11.64
C GLY A 304 27.77 12.02 12.17
N SER A 305 27.17 12.73 13.13
CA SER A 305 27.77 13.93 13.74
C SER A 305 28.73 13.63 14.91
N VAL A 306 28.76 12.40 15.43
CA VAL A 306 29.47 12.05 16.68
C VAL A 306 30.46 10.89 16.49
N GLN A 307 30.12 9.87 15.69
CA GLN A 307 30.91 8.65 15.48
C GLN A 307 30.85 8.22 14.01
N GLN A 308 31.50 8.99 13.13
CA GLN A 308 31.46 8.79 11.67
C GLN A 308 31.77 7.35 11.23
N LYS A 309 32.78 6.68 11.82
CA LYS A 309 33.12 5.29 11.47
C LYS A 309 31.95 4.32 11.72
N LYS A 310 31.27 4.44 12.86
CA LYS A 310 30.10 3.59 13.16
C LYS A 310 28.90 3.97 12.31
N ALA A 311 28.72 5.27 12.02
CA ALA A 311 27.68 5.72 11.10
C ALA A 311 27.81 5.05 9.72
N ILE A 312 29.03 4.99 9.19
CA ILE A 312 29.36 4.30 7.93
C ILE A 312 29.01 2.80 8.00
N GLU A 313 29.34 2.11 9.10
CA GLU A 313 29.01 0.69 9.29
C GLU A 313 27.49 0.44 9.25
N PHE A 314 26.71 1.27 9.95
CA PHE A 314 25.25 1.18 9.95
C PHE A 314 24.66 1.46 8.56
N LEU A 315 25.16 2.47 7.84
CA LEU A 315 24.71 2.80 6.49
C LEU A 315 25.05 1.69 5.50
N ARG A 316 26.24 1.09 5.57
CA ARG A 316 26.62 -0.07 4.74
C ARG A 316 25.72 -1.27 5.03
N SER A 317 25.43 -1.54 6.30
CA SER A 317 24.55 -2.64 6.67
C SER A 317 23.10 -2.39 6.23
N ALA A 318 22.60 -1.16 6.30
CA ALA A 318 21.29 -0.78 5.76
C ALA A 318 21.23 -0.99 4.24
N ALA A 319 22.30 -0.62 3.52
CA ALA A 319 22.39 -0.83 2.07
C ALA A 319 22.31 -2.32 1.69
N GLN A 320 23.00 -3.18 2.44
CA GLN A 320 22.95 -4.64 2.24
C GLN A 320 21.56 -5.23 2.49
N ASP A 321 20.86 -4.77 3.53
CA ASP A 321 19.50 -5.21 3.82
C ASP A 321 18.52 -4.78 2.72
N TYR A 322 18.62 -3.52 2.24
CA TYR A 322 17.82 -3.05 1.10
C TYR A 322 18.13 -3.85 -0.16
N GLU A 323 19.40 -4.11 -0.48
CA GLU A 323 19.80 -4.92 -1.63
C GLU A 323 19.21 -6.34 -1.55
N ALA A 324 19.34 -7.01 -0.39
CA ALA A 324 18.82 -8.35 -0.19
C ALA A 324 17.29 -8.41 -0.30
N GLN A 325 16.59 -7.43 0.25
CA GLN A 325 15.13 -7.30 0.08
C GLN A 325 14.76 -7.07 -1.40
N GLY A 326 15.52 -6.22 -2.10
CA GLY A 326 15.34 -5.97 -3.53
C GLY A 326 15.55 -7.23 -4.36
N ASP A 327 16.52 -8.08 -4.01
CA ASP A 327 16.76 -9.37 -4.68
C ASP A 327 15.55 -10.33 -4.52
N ILE A 328 14.89 -10.34 -3.36
CA ILE A 328 13.65 -11.12 -3.12
C ILE A 328 12.52 -10.57 -4.01
N GLU A 329 12.28 -9.27 -3.97
CA GLU A 329 11.20 -8.59 -4.71
C GLU A 329 11.42 -8.64 -6.24
N ARG A 330 12.68 -8.68 -6.70
CA ARG A 330 13.06 -8.84 -8.11
C ARG A 330 12.68 -10.23 -8.64
N ARG A 331 12.88 -11.29 -7.85
CA ARG A 331 12.48 -12.67 -8.23
C ARG A 331 10.96 -12.81 -8.40
N LEU A 332 10.19 -11.96 -7.72
CA LEU A 332 8.73 -11.90 -7.79
C LEU A 332 8.24 -10.87 -8.84
N LEU A 333 9.14 -10.29 -9.64
CA LEU A 333 8.83 -9.28 -10.65
C LEU A 333 8.12 -8.03 -10.12
N LEU A 334 8.28 -7.71 -8.83
CA LEU A 334 7.69 -6.53 -8.19
C LEU A 334 8.50 -5.27 -8.49
N ALA A 335 8.47 -4.85 -9.76
CA ALA A 335 9.23 -3.76 -10.35
C ALA A 335 9.31 -2.48 -9.52
N LYS A 336 8.20 -2.02 -8.93
CA LYS A 336 8.21 -0.78 -8.14
C LYS A 336 8.97 -0.96 -6.83
N LEU A 337 8.84 -2.13 -6.20
CA LEU A 337 9.47 -2.41 -4.92
C LEU A 337 10.99 -2.56 -5.09
N TRP A 338 11.45 -3.50 -5.91
CA TRP A 338 12.89 -3.76 -6.02
C TRP A 338 13.67 -2.57 -6.56
N ARG A 339 13.08 -1.76 -7.47
CA ARG A 339 13.71 -0.51 -7.93
C ARG A 339 13.86 0.50 -6.80
N ALA A 340 12.83 0.65 -5.96
CA ALA A 340 12.91 1.52 -4.79
C ALA A 340 13.97 1.03 -3.79
N ARG A 341 14.10 -0.29 -3.59
CA ARG A 341 15.14 -0.88 -2.73
C ARG A 341 16.54 -0.64 -3.26
N TYR A 342 16.78 -0.93 -4.54
CA TYR A 342 18.09 -0.73 -5.16
C TYR A 342 18.48 0.75 -5.19
N ALA A 343 17.54 1.65 -5.47
CA ALA A 343 17.81 3.10 -5.40
C ALA A 343 18.28 3.54 -4.01
N ARG A 344 17.64 3.03 -2.95
CA ARG A 344 18.08 3.31 -1.57
C ARG A 344 19.40 2.63 -1.22
N ALA A 345 19.57 1.36 -1.56
CA ALA A 345 20.81 0.64 -1.33
C ALA A 345 22.01 1.37 -1.99
N HIS A 346 21.86 1.79 -3.25
CA HIS A 346 22.86 2.59 -3.95
C HIS A 346 23.19 3.89 -3.19
N GLN A 347 22.16 4.66 -2.78
CA GLN A 347 22.36 5.89 -2.02
C GLN A 347 23.11 5.65 -0.69
N HIS A 348 22.82 4.56 0.01
CA HIS A 348 23.45 4.23 1.28
C HIS A 348 24.87 3.69 1.12
N PHE A 349 25.17 2.92 0.08
CA PHE A 349 26.54 2.53 -0.26
C PHE A 349 27.42 3.74 -0.56
N LEU A 350 26.90 4.73 -1.32
CA LEU A 350 27.63 5.98 -1.56
C LEU A 350 27.90 6.76 -0.26
N ARG A 351 26.89 6.88 0.62
CA ARG A 351 27.06 7.52 1.93
C ARG A 351 28.01 6.75 2.87
N ALA A 352 28.20 5.46 2.63
CA ALA A 352 29.11 4.59 3.37
C ALA A 352 30.49 4.43 2.70
N GLU A 353 30.78 5.25 1.69
CA GLU A 353 32.06 5.25 0.95
C GLU A 353 32.38 3.86 0.34
N ASP A 354 31.35 3.12 -0.07
CA ASP A 354 31.45 1.78 -0.66
C ASP A 354 31.09 1.83 -2.15
N GLU A 355 32.03 2.29 -2.97
CA GLU A 355 31.86 2.45 -4.42
C GLU A 355 31.58 1.12 -5.13
N THR A 356 32.19 0.03 -4.65
CA THR A 356 31.97 -1.32 -5.17
C THR A 356 30.53 -1.77 -4.93
N GLY A 357 30.01 -1.56 -3.71
CA GLY A 357 28.62 -1.84 -3.39
C GLY A 357 27.63 -1.00 -4.20
N ALA A 358 27.91 0.30 -4.36
CA ALA A 358 27.09 1.20 -5.16
C ALA A 358 27.03 0.74 -6.63
N THR A 359 28.18 0.48 -7.25
CA THR A 359 28.28 0.04 -8.65
C THR A 359 27.52 -1.27 -8.87
N ARG A 360 27.71 -2.27 -8.00
CA ARG A 360 27.01 -3.56 -8.08
C ARG A 360 25.49 -3.40 -8.09
N VAL A 361 24.94 -2.57 -7.21
CA VAL A 361 23.49 -2.37 -7.14
C VAL A 361 22.97 -1.58 -8.34
N GLN A 362 23.75 -0.62 -8.84
CA GLN A 362 23.40 0.12 -10.05
C GLN A 362 23.36 -0.79 -11.28
N GLU A 363 24.30 -1.71 -11.41
CA GLU A 363 24.30 -2.75 -12.46
C GLU A 363 23.05 -3.63 -12.35
N LYS A 364 22.76 -4.17 -11.15
CA LYS A 364 21.54 -4.94 -10.89
C LYS A 364 20.26 -4.18 -11.26
N ALA A 365 20.23 -2.86 -11.07
CA ALA A 365 19.10 -2.01 -11.43
C ALA A 365 19.00 -1.76 -12.95
N GLY A 366 20.15 -1.65 -13.64
CA GLY A 366 20.26 -1.37 -15.07
C GLY A 366 20.07 -2.58 -15.99
N GLU A 367 20.46 -3.79 -15.55
CA GLU A 367 20.29 -5.04 -16.31
C GLU A 367 18.82 -5.37 -16.67
N CYS A 368 17.84 -4.68 -16.07
CA CYS A 368 16.41 -4.85 -16.34
C CYS A 368 15.74 -3.63 -16.99
N ALA A 369 16.52 -2.71 -17.58
CA ALA A 369 16.01 -1.60 -18.39
C ALA A 369 15.99 -1.89 -19.91
N ALA A 370 16.49 -3.05 -20.34
CA ALA A 370 16.27 -3.54 -21.70
C ALA A 370 14.85 -4.13 -21.80
N PRO A 371 14.07 -3.76 -22.83
CA PRO A 371 12.65 -4.09 -22.96
C PRO A 371 12.34 -5.57 -23.04
#